data_AF-A0A3M0YVW9-F1
#
_entry.id   AF-A0A3M0YVW9-F1
#
_cell.length_a   1.000
_cell.length_b   1.000
_cell.length_c   1.000
_cell.angle_alpha   90.00
_cell.angle_beta   90.00
_cell.angle_gamma   90.00
#
_symmetry.space_group_name_H-M   'P 1'
#
loop_
_entity.id
_entity.type
_entity.pdbx_description
1 polymer ?
#
loop_
_entity_poly.entity_id
_entity_poly.type
_entity_poly.pdbx_seq_one_letter_code
_entity_poly.pdbx_strand_id
1 'polypeptide(L)'
;MATNQRIKATLRRFRRREINDEGFGTSLTGPGRLVNKDGTYNIHRRGRLQVTPYQALVLMSWRRFWVVVLGSYFLLNALFTIAYLLVGPEEIAGLDTSSFGRVVEQLFYFSVQTFTTVGYGAIHPVGQ
;
A
#
# COMPACT_ATOMS: atom_id res chain seq x y z
N MET A 1 63.56 21.09 29.75
CA MET A 1 63.01 20.26 28.65
C MET A 1 61.59 19.69 28.89
N ALA A 2 61.02 19.72 30.10
CA ALA A 2 59.72 19.09 30.42
C ALA A 2 58.45 19.88 30.00
N THR A 3 58.56 21.18 29.69
CA THR A 3 57.41 22.08 29.44
C THR A 3 56.72 21.83 28.09
N ASN A 4 57.49 21.45 27.05
CA ASN A 4 56.97 21.28 25.68
C ASN A 4 56.11 20.03 25.50
N GLN A 5 56.30 19.00 26.34
CA GLN A 5 55.47 17.79 26.33
C GLN A 5 54.08 18.04 26.91
N ARG A 6 53.98 18.89 27.94
CA ARG A 6 52.69 19.26 28.56
C ARG A 6 51.82 20.06 27.58
N ILE A 7 52.42 20.97 26.83
CA ILE A 7 51.70 21.77 25.81
C ILE A 7 51.19 20.89 24.67
N LYS A 8 52.02 19.95 24.16
CA LYS A 8 51.58 18.99 23.12
C LYS A 8 50.47 18.05 23.61
N ALA A 9 50.49 17.65 24.89
CA ALA A 9 49.44 16.83 25.48
C ALA A 9 48.11 17.61 25.61
N THR A 10 48.16 18.86 26.04
CA THR A 10 46.99 19.75 26.11
C THR A 10 46.41 20.04 24.73
N LEU A 11 47.27 20.31 23.73
CA LEU A 11 46.84 20.56 22.35
C LEU A 11 46.32 19.31 21.64
N ARG A 12 46.75 18.09 22.04
CA ARG A 12 46.13 16.83 21.59
C ARG A 12 44.72 16.65 22.16
N ARG A 13 44.45 17.12 23.38
CA ARG A 13 43.12 17.08 24.01
C ARG A 13 42.12 18.04 23.33
N PHE A 14 42.62 19.11 22.72
CA PHE A 14 41.83 20.05 21.90
C PHE A 14 41.81 19.73 20.40
N ARG A 15 42.60 18.75 19.94
CA ARG A 15 42.58 18.29 18.55
C ARG A 15 41.34 17.42 18.32
N ARG A 16 40.26 18.12 17.99
CA ARG A 16 39.17 17.67 17.13
C ARG A 16 38.39 16.46 17.68
N ARG A 17 37.46 16.74 18.60
CA ARG A 17 36.14 16.10 18.46
C ARG A 17 35.62 16.56 17.10
N GLU A 18 35.79 15.75 16.08
CA GLU A 18 34.89 15.78 14.94
C GLU A 18 33.52 15.53 15.52
N ILE A 19 32.82 16.62 15.83
CA ILE A 19 31.39 16.58 16.00
C ILE A 19 30.91 16.22 14.59
N ASN A 20 30.72 14.93 14.35
CA ASN A 20 29.89 14.47 13.26
C ASN A 20 28.49 14.99 13.58
N ASP A 21 28.24 16.24 13.20
CA ASP A 21 26.91 16.83 13.26
C ASP A 21 26.12 16.17 12.13
N GLU A 22 25.36 15.17 12.52
CA GLU A 22 24.53 14.37 11.63
C GLU A 22 23.22 15.11 11.26
N GLY A 23 23.19 16.42 11.55
CA GLY A 23 22.36 17.44 10.93
C GLY A 23 21.25 17.90 11.85
N PHE A 24 21.40 19.10 12.46
CA PHE A 24 20.38 19.86 13.19
C PHE A 24 20.40 19.74 14.74
N GLY A 25 21.54 19.99 15.41
CA GLY A 25 21.64 20.02 16.90
C GLY A 25 20.66 20.98 17.62
N THR A 26 20.36 20.83 18.92
CA THR A 26 21.26 21.22 20.04
C THR A 26 21.29 20.29 21.26
N SER A 27 20.59 19.15 21.25
CA SER A 27 20.80 18.12 22.28
C SER A 27 20.30 16.75 21.80
N LEU A 28 21.18 16.01 21.11
CA LEU A 28 21.02 14.57 20.89
C LEU A 28 21.74 13.84 22.01
N THR A 29 20.98 13.17 22.89
CA THR A 29 21.51 12.32 23.96
C THR A 29 21.99 10.98 23.37
N GLY A 30 22.90 11.00 22.39
CA GLY A 30 23.42 9.77 21.80
C GLY A 30 24.27 9.98 20.55
N PRO A 31 25.32 9.16 20.34
CA PRO A 31 26.11 9.18 19.11
C PRO A 31 25.34 8.48 17.98
N GLY A 32 24.82 9.23 17.00
CA GLY A 32 24.39 8.65 15.74
C GLY A 32 23.48 9.50 14.85
N ARG A 33 23.73 9.44 13.54
CA ARG A 33 22.78 9.19 12.46
C ARG A 33 21.36 9.65 12.73
N LEU A 34 20.92 10.86 12.37
CA LEU A 34 19.47 11.09 12.20
C LEU A 34 18.95 10.51 10.87
N VAL A 35 19.81 10.51 9.85
CA VAL A 35 19.53 9.98 8.51
C VAL A 35 20.62 8.99 8.10
N ASN A 36 20.22 7.76 7.79
CA ASN A 36 21.10 6.68 7.33
C ASN A 36 21.72 7.00 5.97
N LYS A 37 22.75 6.25 5.57
CA LYS A 37 23.43 6.44 4.26
C LYS A 37 22.51 6.20 3.05
N ASP A 38 21.46 5.41 3.24
CA ASP A 38 20.42 5.12 2.25
C ASP A 38 19.30 6.18 2.21
N GLY A 39 19.40 7.23 3.03
CA GLY A 39 18.41 8.30 3.11
C GLY A 39 17.22 8.00 4.04
N THR A 40 17.18 6.83 4.69
CA THR A 40 16.12 6.51 5.66
C THR A 40 16.33 7.23 6.99
N TYR A 41 15.24 7.57 7.68
CA TYR A 41 15.30 8.22 8.99
C TYR A 41 15.60 7.20 10.09
N ASN A 42 16.61 7.47 10.90
CA ASN A 42 16.92 6.71 12.10
C ASN A 42 16.15 7.28 13.31
N ILE A 43 14.84 7.47 13.13
CA ILE A 43 13.94 8.06 14.12
C ILE A 43 12.87 7.03 14.48
N HIS A 44 12.91 6.54 15.72
CA HIS A 44 11.87 5.66 16.24
C HIS A 44 10.76 6.47 16.90
N ARG A 45 9.63 6.63 16.20
CA ARG A 45 8.42 7.25 16.77
C ARG A 45 7.76 6.29 17.75
N ARG A 46 7.61 6.68 19.01
CA ARG A 46 6.83 5.94 20.02
C ARG A 46 5.41 6.54 20.09
N GLY A 47 4.39 5.77 19.75
CA GLY A 47 2.99 6.19 19.69
C GLY A 47 2.17 5.36 18.70
N ARG A 48 0.85 5.59 18.63
CA ARG A 48 -0.02 4.88 17.68
C ARG A 48 0.08 5.50 16.29
N LEU A 49 0.69 4.79 15.34
CA LEU A 49 0.59 5.15 13.93
C LEU A 49 -0.87 5.00 13.48
N GLN A 50 -1.54 6.11 13.18
CA GLN A 50 -2.83 6.11 12.50
C GLN A 50 -2.59 6.10 11.00
N VAL A 51 -2.37 4.90 10.44
CA VAL A 51 -2.29 4.74 8.98
C VAL A 51 -3.71 4.77 8.42
N THR A 52 -4.00 5.75 7.57
CA THR A 52 -5.28 5.81 6.84
C THR A 52 -5.26 4.84 5.66
N PRO A 53 -6.42 4.37 5.16
CA PRO A 53 -6.48 3.55 3.94
C PRO A 53 -5.77 4.21 2.75
N TYR A 54 -5.90 5.53 2.63
CA TYR A 54 -5.18 6.32 1.62
C TYR A 54 -3.66 6.17 1.74
N GLN A 55 -3.11 6.40 2.95
CA GLN A 55 -1.67 6.25 3.18
C GLN A 55 -1.21 4.81 2.95
N ALA A 56 -2.01 3.82 3.35
CA ALA A 56 -1.69 2.42 3.12
C ALA A 56 -1.60 2.08 1.63
N LEU A 57 -2.51 2.60 0.80
CA LEU A 57 -2.53 2.34 -0.64
C LEU A 57 -1.38 3.04 -1.39
N VAL A 58 -1.10 4.30 -1.07
CA VAL A 58 -0.06 5.09 -1.77
C VAL A 58 1.36 4.66 -1.38
N LEU A 59 1.58 4.21 -0.14
CA LEU A 59 2.88 3.72 0.32
C LEU A 59 3.16 2.26 -0.05
N MET A 60 2.18 1.57 -0.63
CA MET A 60 2.30 0.16 -1.00
C MET A 60 3.21 0.00 -2.22
N SER A 61 3.97 -1.10 -2.27
CA SER A 61 4.73 -1.43 -3.49
C SER A 61 3.78 -1.72 -4.65
N TRP A 62 4.17 -1.33 -5.87
CA TRP A 62 3.35 -1.50 -7.08
C TRP A 62 2.76 -2.90 -7.25
N ARG A 63 3.54 -3.95 -6.97
CA ARG A 63 3.06 -5.35 -7.06
C ARG A 63 1.89 -5.61 -6.11
N ARG A 64 2.01 -5.18 -4.84
CA ARG A 64 0.95 -5.37 -3.85
C ARG A 64 -0.26 -4.51 -4.19
N PHE A 65 -0.06 -3.28 -4.67
CA PHE A 65 -1.14 -2.41 -5.11
C PHE A 65 -1.98 -3.08 -6.20
N TRP A 66 -1.34 -3.62 -7.25
CA TRP A 66 -2.05 -4.33 -8.32
C TRP A 66 -2.82 -5.55 -7.82
N VAL A 67 -2.23 -6.35 -6.93
CA VAL A 67 -2.92 -7.51 -6.33
C VAL A 67 -4.16 -7.08 -5.55
N VAL A 68 -4.07 -6.00 -4.76
CA VAL A 68 -5.22 -5.47 -4.01
C VAL A 68 -6.31 -4.96 -4.96
N VAL A 69 -5.94 -4.18 -5.97
CA VAL A 69 -6.90 -3.65 -6.95
C VAL A 69 -7.58 -4.78 -7.71
N LEU A 70 -6.82 -5.68 -8.34
CA LEU A 70 -7.36 -6.81 -9.09
C LEU A 70 -8.18 -7.73 -8.18
N GLY A 71 -7.67 -8.06 -6.99
CA GLY A 71 -8.38 -8.89 -6.03
C GLY A 71 -9.72 -8.28 -5.60
N SER A 72 -9.75 -6.97 -5.31
CA SER A 72 -11.00 -6.27 -4.99
C SER A 72 -11.99 -6.26 -6.15
N TYR A 73 -11.50 -6.10 -7.38
CA TYR A 73 -12.31 -6.14 -8.59
C TYR A 73 -12.95 -7.53 -8.80
N PHE A 74 -12.17 -8.61 -8.71
CA PHE A 74 -12.69 -9.97 -8.81
C PHE A 74 -13.69 -10.28 -7.69
N LEU A 75 -13.38 -9.87 -6.45
CA LEU A 75 -14.25 -10.08 -5.30
C LEU A 75 -15.60 -9.38 -5.46
N LEU A 76 -15.59 -8.10 -5.82
CA LEU A 76 -16.83 -7.33 -6.02
C LEU A 76 -17.70 -7.94 -7.11
N ASN A 77 -17.11 -8.31 -8.25
CA ASN A 77 -17.87 -8.93 -9.34
C ASN A 77 -18.39 -10.33 -8.99
N ALA A 78 -17.62 -11.12 -8.23
CA ALA A 78 -18.09 -12.39 -7.72
C ALA A 78 -19.26 -12.22 -6.74
N LEU A 79 -19.23 -11.21 -5.87
CA LEU A 79 -20.33 -10.89 -4.96
C LEU A 79 -21.62 -10.53 -5.72
N PHE A 80 -21.52 -9.71 -6.76
CA PHE A 80 -22.67 -9.40 -7.61
C PHE A 80 -23.17 -10.62 -8.39
N THR A 81 -22.27 -11.47 -8.89
CA THR A 81 -22.64 -12.74 -9.53
C THR A 81 -23.48 -13.61 -8.60
N ILE A 82 -23.05 -13.73 -7.33
CA ILE A 82 -23.81 -14.46 -6.30
C ILE A 82 -25.15 -13.78 -6.04
N ALA A 83 -25.19 -12.45 -5.96
CA ALA A 83 -26.44 -11.72 -5.80
C ALA A 83 -27.42 -11.99 -6.95
N TYR A 84 -26.96 -12.01 -8.21
CA TYR A 84 -27.79 -12.35 -9.37
C TYR A 84 -28.29 -13.79 -9.33
N LEU A 85 -27.47 -14.74 -8.88
CA LEU A 85 -27.90 -16.13 -8.69
C LEU A 85 -28.96 -16.27 -7.59
N LEU A 86 -28.90 -15.44 -6.53
CA LEU A 86 -29.86 -15.45 -5.43
C LEU A 86 -31.19 -14.79 -5.80
N VAL A 87 -31.17 -13.73 -6.60
CA VAL A 87 -32.39 -13.10 -7.12
C VAL A 87 -33.09 -14.03 -8.11
N GLY A 88 -32.29 -14.79 -8.86
CA GLY A 88 -32.77 -15.72 -9.88
C GLY A 88 -32.25 -15.33 -11.25
N PRO A 89 -31.59 -16.24 -12.00
CA PRO A 89 -31.14 -15.95 -13.36
C PRO A 89 -32.30 -15.73 -14.34
N GLU A 90 -33.54 -16.02 -13.95
CA GLU A 90 -34.74 -15.84 -14.78
C GLU A 90 -35.03 -14.35 -15.04
N GLU A 91 -34.58 -13.47 -14.15
CA GLU A 91 -34.70 -12.00 -14.27
C GLU A 91 -33.65 -11.40 -15.24
N ILE A 92 -32.83 -12.23 -15.88
CA ILE A 92 -31.76 -11.81 -16.79
C ILE A 92 -31.94 -12.51 -18.14
N ALA A 93 -32.30 -11.73 -19.16
CA ALA A 93 -32.50 -12.24 -20.51
C ALA A 93 -31.16 -12.42 -21.25
N GLY A 94 -31.15 -13.35 -22.20
CA GLY A 94 -29.99 -13.64 -23.06
C GLY A 94 -29.00 -14.65 -22.47
N LEU A 95 -29.32 -15.29 -21.33
CA LEU A 95 -28.50 -16.34 -20.74
C LEU A 95 -28.65 -17.68 -21.48
N ASP A 96 -27.52 -18.32 -21.76
CA ASP A 96 -27.49 -19.75 -22.10
C ASP A 96 -27.56 -20.58 -20.81
N THR A 97 -28.69 -21.24 -20.59
CA THR A 97 -29.01 -22.06 -19.41
C THR A 97 -28.67 -23.55 -19.58
N SER A 98 -27.91 -23.92 -20.61
CA SER A 98 -27.52 -25.31 -20.90
C SER A 98 -26.75 -26.00 -19.77
N SER A 99 -26.01 -25.24 -18.97
CA SER A 99 -25.41 -25.75 -17.73
C SER A 99 -25.24 -24.65 -16.69
N PHE A 100 -25.28 -25.03 -15.41
CA PHE A 100 -25.08 -24.10 -14.31
C PHE A 100 -23.74 -23.35 -14.40
N GLY A 101 -22.66 -24.03 -14.80
CA GLY A 101 -21.35 -23.40 -14.98
C GLY A 101 -21.38 -22.26 -16.00
N ARG A 102 -22.10 -22.44 -17.12
CA ARG A 102 -22.25 -21.38 -18.14
C ARG A 102 -23.11 -20.22 -17.64
N VAL A 103 -24.12 -20.49 -16.82
CA VAL A 103 -24.92 -19.42 -16.19
C VAL A 103 -24.04 -18.58 -15.26
N VAL A 104 -23.25 -19.21 -14.39
CA VAL A 104 -22.33 -18.51 -13.47
C VAL A 104 -21.31 -17.67 -14.24
N GLU A 105 -20.70 -18.24 -15.28
CA GLU A 105 -19.75 -17.53 -16.14
C GLU A 105 -20.37 -16.29 -16.81
N GLN A 106 -21.56 -16.45 -17.42
CA GLN A 106 -22.27 -15.35 -18.09
C GLN A 106 -22.69 -14.26 -17.09
N LEU A 107 -23.14 -14.64 -15.89
CA LEU A 107 -23.51 -13.68 -14.84
C LEU A 107 -22.29 -12.94 -14.29
N PHE A 108 -21.13 -13.58 -14.21
CA PHE A 108 -19.88 -12.92 -13.87
C PHE A 108 -19.46 -11.91 -14.94
N TYR A 109 -19.55 -12.27 -16.21
CA TYR A 109 -19.28 -11.32 -17.30
C TYR A 109 -20.30 -10.18 -17.34
N PHE A 110 -21.57 -10.45 -17.05
CA PHE A 110 -22.59 -9.43 -16.91
C PHE A 110 -22.25 -8.46 -15.76
N SER A 111 -21.84 -8.97 -14.59
CA SER A 111 -21.36 -8.13 -13.49
C SER A 111 -20.20 -7.23 -13.92
N VAL A 112 -19.20 -7.81 -14.60
CA VAL A 112 -18.02 -7.07 -15.08
C VAL A 112 -18.44 -5.95 -16.03
N GLN A 113 -19.31 -6.22 -17.00
CA GLN A 113 -19.78 -5.23 -17.97
C GLN A 113 -20.56 -4.10 -17.30
N THR A 114 -21.40 -4.41 -16.31
CA THR A 114 -22.16 -3.42 -15.54
C THR A 114 -21.22 -2.56 -14.68
N PHE A 115 -20.30 -3.18 -13.94
CA PHE A 115 -19.36 -2.47 -13.06
C PHE A 115 -18.42 -1.55 -13.84
N THR A 116 -17.92 -2.01 -14.99
CA THR A 116 -17.04 -1.22 -15.87
C THR A 116 -17.80 -0.29 -16.82
N THR A 117 -19.13 -0.29 -16.76
CA THR A 117 -20.02 0.49 -17.63
C THR A 117 -19.87 0.21 -19.13
N VAL A 118 -19.32 -0.97 -19.49
CA VAL A 118 -19.19 -1.41 -20.89
C VAL A 118 -20.55 -1.76 -21.47
N GLY A 119 -21.33 -2.60 -20.76
CA GLY A 119 -22.71 -2.96 -21.09
C GLY A 119 -23.00 -3.26 -22.57
N TYR A 120 -22.49 -4.37 -23.12
CA TYR A 120 -22.71 -4.72 -24.54
C TYR A 120 -24.19 -4.94 -24.92
N GLY A 121 -25.05 -5.21 -23.94
CA GLY A 121 -26.51 -5.32 -24.12
C GLY A 121 -27.03 -6.69 -24.56
N ALA A 122 -26.15 -7.63 -24.92
CA ALA A 122 -26.55 -9.00 -25.27
C ALA A 122 -27.24 -9.74 -24.11
N ILE A 123 -26.78 -9.48 -22.88
CA ILE A 123 -27.38 -9.94 -21.63
C ILE A 123 -27.85 -8.69 -20.88
N HIS A 124 -29.12 -8.67 -20.46
CA HIS A 124 -29.73 -7.51 -19.82
C HIS A 124 -30.78 -7.92 -18.80
N PRO A 125 -30.99 -7.12 -17.74
CA PRO A 125 -32.04 -7.39 -16.76
C PRO A 125 -33.40 -7.17 -17.41
N VAL A 126 -34.32 -8.09 -17.17
CA VAL A 126 -35.73 -7.99 -17.56
C VAL A 126 -36.53 -7.83 -16.28
N GLY A 127 -36.77 -6.58 -15.88
CA GLY A 127 -37.64 -6.30 -14.74
C GLY A 127 -39.07 -6.69 -15.09
N GLN A 128 -39.69 -7.53 -14.26
CA GLN A 128 -41.15 -7.66 -14.23
C GLN A 128 -41.80 -6.48 -13.52
#